data_AF-X1P8Z7-F1
#
_entry.id   AF-X1P8Z7-F1
#
_cell.length_a   1.000
_cell.length_b   1.000
_cell.length_c   1.000
_cell.angle_alpha   90.00
_cell.angle_beta   90.00
_cell.angle_gamma   90.00
#
_symmetry.space_group_name_H-M   'P 1'
#
loop_
_entity.id
_entity.type
_entity.pdbx_description
1 polymer ?
#
loop_
_entity_poly.entity_id
_entity_poly.type
_entity_poly.pdbx_seq_one_letter_code
_entity_poly.pdbx_strand_id
1 'polypeptide(L)'
;MWRAKLCGKQMKKRVFSGFRPTGKQHIGNYLGVIQNCVSLQDEYDCVYCVVDIHALTTLVNTETFQEDIYEMVLDWLAAGVDPQKCILFV
;
A
#
# COMPACT_ATOMS: atom_id res chain seq x y z
N MET A 1 -5.85 35.78 29.15
CA MET A 1 -5.50 34.36 29.37
C MET A 1 -6.28 33.50 28.38
N TRP A 2 -5.64 33.00 27.32
CA TRP A 2 -6.20 31.97 26.46
C TRP A 2 -5.08 30.95 26.16
N ARG A 3 -5.04 29.87 26.92
CA ARG A 3 -4.21 28.69 26.61
C ARG A 3 -5.06 27.77 25.73
N ALA A 4 -4.79 27.77 24.43
CA ALA A 4 -5.28 26.70 23.57
C ALA A 4 -4.64 25.39 24.06
N LYS A 5 -5.46 24.47 24.58
CA LYS A 5 -5.07 23.07 24.76
C LYS A 5 -4.92 22.50 23.35
N LEU A 6 -3.69 22.47 22.82
CA LEU A 6 -3.34 21.53 21.78
C LEU A 6 -3.49 20.13 22.41
N CYS A 7 -4.65 19.52 22.22
CA CYS A 7 -4.86 18.11 22.50
C CYS A 7 -3.98 17.35 21.51
N GLY A 8 -2.74 17.08 21.92
CA GLY A 8 -1.76 16.39 21.10
C GLY A 8 -2.22 14.96 20.86
N LYS A 9 -2.92 14.72 19.75
CA LYS A 9 -3.04 13.38 19.19
C LYS A 9 -1.60 12.95 18.88
N GLN A 10 -1.08 11.96 19.60
CA GLN A 10 0.27 11.43 19.35
C GLN A 10 0.34 11.04 17.87
N MET A 11 1.22 11.68 17.10
CA MET A 11 1.37 11.39 15.67
C MET A 11 1.82 9.94 15.51
N LYS A 12 1.01 9.11 14.83
CA LYS A 12 1.43 7.78 14.43
C LYS A 12 2.73 7.89 13.62
N LYS A 13 3.66 6.95 13.83
CA LYS A 13 4.83 6.84 12.96
C LYS A 13 4.36 6.53 11.53
N ARG A 14 5.13 6.95 10.53
CA ARG A 14 4.77 6.76 9.12
C ARG A 14 5.53 5.60 8.50
N VAL A 15 4.82 4.81 7.69
CA VAL A 15 5.40 3.74 6.85
C VAL A 15 5.09 4.07 5.39
N PHE A 16 6.11 3.98 4.54
CA PHE A 16 5.96 4.01 3.10
C PHE A 16 6.42 2.67 2.53
N SER A 17 5.62 2.05 1.66
CA SER A 17 6.01 0.81 0.98
C SER A 17 5.57 0.85 -0.48
N GLY A 18 6.53 0.68 -1.38
CA GLY A 18 6.32 0.62 -2.81
C GLY A 18 6.53 -0.80 -3.32
N PHE A 19 5.58 -1.31 -4.12
CA PHE A 19 5.63 -2.66 -4.65
C PHE A 19 5.48 -2.64 -6.18
N ARG A 20 6.30 -3.43 -6.87
CA ARG A 20 6.16 -3.57 -8.32
C ARG A 20 4.86 -4.33 -8.61
N PRO A 21 4.09 -3.90 -9.62
CA PRO A 21 2.97 -4.70 -10.10
C PRO A 21 3.49 -6.02 -10.66
N THR A 22 3.04 -7.13 -10.07
CA THR A 22 3.35 -8.50 -10.53
C THR A 22 2.09 -9.25 -10.93
N GLY A 23 0.96 -8.55 -11.08
CA GLY A 23 -0.35 -9.15 -11.31
C GLY A 23 -0.88 -9.88 -10.09
N LYS A 24 -1.54 -11.01 -10.34
CA LYS A 24 -2.21 -11.83 -9.32
C LYS A 24 -1.22 -12.27 -8.24
N GLN A 25 -1.56 -11.93 -7.01
CA GLN A 25 -0.74 -12.23 -5.83
C GLN A 25 -0.95 -13.69 -5.41
N HIS A 26 0.14 -14.37 -5.10
CA HIS A 26 0.11 -15.74 -4.59
C HIS A 26 0.27 -15.77 -3.06
N ILE A 27 0.08 -16.94 -2.45
CA ILE A 27 0.13 -17.11 -0.97
C ILE A 27 1.42 -16.58 -0.33
N GLY A 28 2.55 -16.67 -1.02
CA GLY A 28 3.81 -16.09 -0.55
C GLY A 28 3.79 -14.57 -0.40
N ASN A 29 3.13 -13.84 -1.30
CA ASN A 29 2.96 -12.38 -1.17
C ASN A 29 2.06 -12.07 0.02
N TYR A 30 0.99 -12.85 0.19
CA TYR A 30 0.05 -12.67 1.27
C TYR A 30 0.70 -12.82 2.65
N LEU A 31 1.37 -13.96 2.88
CA LEU A 31 2.05 -14.26 4.14
C LEU A 31 3.31 -13.40 4.36
N GLY A 32 3.99 -13.00 3.28
CA GLY A 32 5.25 -12.26 3.37
C GLY A 32 5.08 -10.74 3.54
N VAL A 33 4.02 -10.16 2.96
CA VAL A 33 3.86 -8.71 2.86
C VAL A 33 2.45 -8.26 3.20
N ILE A 34 1.43 -8.81 2.55
CA ILE A 34 0.08 -8.23 2.57
C ILE A 34 -0.52 -8.29 3.98
N GLN A 35 -0.38 -9.41 4.70
CA GLN A 35 -0.83 -9.50 6.09
C GLN A 35 -0.19 -8.45 7.01
N ASN A 36 1.08 -8.13 6.77
CA ASN A 36 1.78 -7.10 7.53
C ASN A 36 1.24 -5.70 7.17
N CYS A 37 0.99 -5.42 5.88
CA CYS A 37 0.34 -4.17 5.45
C CYS A 37 -1.04 -3.98 6.11
N VAL A 38 -1.85 -5.04 6.14
CA VAL A 38 -3.18 -5.03 6.78
C VAL A 38 -3.09 -4.79 8.29
N SER A 39 -2.06 -5.30 8.96
CA SER A 39 -1.87 -5.08 10.40
C SER A 39 -1.35 -3.66 10.70
N LEU A 40 -0.42 -3.16 9.89
CA LEU A 40 0.24 -1.88 10.13
C LEU A 40 -0.69 -0.67 10.01
N GLN A 41 -1.74 -0.73 9.17
CA GLN A 41 -2.67 0.41 8.99
C GLN A 41 -3.42 0.80 10.29
N ASP A 42 -3.54 -0.12 11.26
CA ASP A 42 -4.16 0.19 12.55
C ASP A 42 -3.20 0.91 13.51
N GLU A 43 -1.88 0.72 13.35
CA GLU A 43 -0.84 1.24 14.24
C GLU A 43 -0.07 2.45 13.67
N TYR A 44 0.10 2.49 12.35
CA TYR A 44 0.91 3.47 11.62
C TYR A 44 0.06 4.33 10.70
N ASP A 45 0.63 5.45 10.26
CA ASP A 45 0.14 6.20 9.11
C ASP A 45 0.79 5.61 7.85
N CYS A 46 0.02 4.84 7.07
CA CYS A 46 0.54 4.00 6.01
C CYS A 46 0.35 4.63 4.63
N VAL A 47 1.39 4.53 3.81
CA VAL A 47 1.37 4.93 2.40
C VAL A 47 1.86 3.75 1.56
N TYR A 48 0.98 3.20 0.74
CA TYR A 48 1.25 2.08 -0.14
C TYR A 48 1.14 2.52 -1.60
N CYS A 49 2.16 2.18 -2.39
CA CYS A 49 2.30 2.62 -3.77
C CYS A 49 2.54 1.43 -4.69
N VAL A 50 1.81 1.36 -5.79
CA VAL A 50 2.15 0.51 -6.93
C VAL A 50 3.19 1.25 -7.76
N VAL A 51 4.45 0.83 -7.71
CA VAL A 51 5.55 1.56 -8.36
C VAL A 51 5.65 1.21 -9.85
N ASP A 52 4.64 1.62 -10.63
CA ASP A 52 4.51 1.34 -12.05
C ASP A 52 5.69 1.89 -12.87
N ILE A 53 6.10 3.14 -12.65
CA ILE A 53 7.24 3.77 -13.33
C ILE A 53 8.55 3.02 -13.03
N HIS A 54 8.73 2.54 -11.79
CA HIS A 54 9.92 1.75 -11.44
C HIS A 54 9.97 0.42 -12.20
N ALA A 55 8.81 -0.21 -12.40
CA ALA A 55 8.73 -1.48 -13.10
C ALA A 55 9.13 -1.35 -14.59
N LEU A 56 8.80 -0.22 -15.23
CA LEU A 56 9.17 0.07 -16.63
C LEU A 56 10.67 0.03 -16.92
N THR A 57 11.54 0.16 -15.90
CA THR A 57 13.00 0.09 -16.08
C THR A 57 13.51 -1.30 -16.48
N THR A 58 12.72 -2.35 -16.23
CA THR A 58 13.11 -3.75 -16.49
C THR A 58 12.07 -4.54 -17.27
N LEU A 59 10.91 -3.94 -17.55
CA LEU A 59 9.80 -4.62 -18.22
C LEU A 59 10.08 -4.79 -19.72
N VAL A 60 9.86 -6.02 -20.21
CA VAL A 60 10.11 -6.38 -21.61
C VAL A 60 8.88 -6.18 -22.49
N ASN A 61 7.67 -6.37 -21.93
CA ASN A 61 6.39 -6.22 -22.64
C ASN A 61 5.33 -5.61 -21.72
N THR A 62 4.60 -4.60 -22.19
CA THR A 62 3.58 -3.89 -21.41
C THR A 62 2.13 -4.32 -21.71
N GLU A 63 1.92 -5.34 -22.55
CA GLU A 63 0.59 -5.80 -22.99
C GLU A 63 -0.37 -6.05 -21.82
N THR A 64 0.08 -6.72 -20.75
CA THR A 64 -0.73 -7.02 -19.56
C THR A 64 -0.49 -6.08 -18.40
N PHE A 65 0.38 -5.07 -18.55
CA PHE A 65 0.91 -4.32 -17.41
C PHE A 65 -0.15 -3.52 -16.65
N GLN A 66 -1.15 -2.98 -17.36
CA GLN A 66 -2.29 -2.32 -16.72
C GLN A 66 -3.14 -3.31 -15.95
N GLU A 67 -3.43 -4.48 -16.52
CA GLU A 67 -4.17 -5.56 -15.86
C GLU A 67 -3.42 -6.02 -14.61
N ASP A 68 -2.09 -6.14 -14.68
CA ASP A 68 -1.25 -6.54 -13.56
C ASP A 68 -1.30 -5.54 -12.38
N ILE A 69 -1.40 -4.24 -12.68
CA ILE A 69 -1.63 -3.21 -11.67
C ILE A 69 -3.00 -3.40 -11.03
N TYR A 70 -4.05 -3.57 -11.83
CA TYR A 70 -5.41 -3.74 -11.32
C TYR A 70 -5.56 -5.00 -10.46
N GLU A 71 -5.08 -6.15 -10.93
CA GLU A 71 -5.14 -7.43 -10.21
C GLU A 71 -4.41 -7.33 -8.86
N MET A 72 -3.22 -6.73 -8.83
CA MET A 72 -2.48 -6.56 -7.58
C MET A 72 -3.24 -5.66 -6.58
N VAL A 73 -3.78 -4.53 -7.04
CA VAL A 73 -4.54 -3.62 -6.17
C VAL A 73 -5.82 -4.28 -5.67
N LEU A 74 -6.53 -5.00 -6.54
CA LEU A 74 -7.73 -5.77 -6.16
C LEU A 74 -7.41 -6.81 -5.08
N ASP A 75 -6.31 -7.54 -5.22
CA ASP A 75 -5.88 -8.53 -4.22
C ASP A 75 -5.56 -7.88 -2.87
N TRP A 76 -4.89 -6.71 -2.86
CA TRP A 76 -4.62 -5.98 -1.61
C TRP A 76 -5.89 -5.52 -0.92
N LEU A 77 -6.84 -4.94 -1.68
CA LEU A 77 -8.13 -4.51 -1.14
C LEU A 77 -8.92 -5.71 -0.59
N ALA A 78 -8.96 -6.81 -1.34
CA ALA A 78 -9.64 -8.04 -0.94
C ALA A 78 -9.03 -8.66 0.33
N ALA A 79 -7.71 -8.57 0.48
CA ALA A 79 -6.99 -9.03 1.67
C ALA A 79 -7.19 -8.14 2.91
N GLY A 80 -7.70 -6.92 2.74
CA GLY A 80 -8.05 -6.01 3.83
C GLY A 80 -7.19 -4.75 3.94
N VAL A 81 -6.41 -4.39 2.92
CA VAL A 81 -5.82 -3.06 2.83
C VAL A 81 -6.95 -2.07 2.61
N ASP A 82 -7.14 -1.15 3.55
CA ASP A 82 -8.30 -0.25 3.57
C ASP A 82 -7.87 1.19 3.22
N PRO A 83 -8.31 1.75 2.08
CA PRO A 83 -8.03 3.14 1.71
C PRO A 83 -8.60 4.19 2.66
N GLN A 84 -9.50 3.81 3.59
CA GLN A 84 -9.94 4.69 4.67
C GLN A 84 -8.93 4.79 5.82
N LYS A 85 -7.99 3.83 5.90
CA LYS A 85 -6.96 3.74 6.94
C LYS A 85 -5.55 4.06 6.45
N CYS A 86 -5.31 3.97 5.14
CA CYS A 86 -4.02 4.24 4.52
C CYS A 86 -4.17 5.03 3.21
N ILE A 87 -3.07 5.63 2.74
CA ILE A 87 -2.99 6.17 1.38
C ILE A 87 -2.58 5.03 0.45
N LEU A 88 -3.43 4.69 -0.51
CA LEU A 88 -3.15 3.72 -1.56
C LEU A 88 -3.20 4.40 -2.92
N PHE A 89 -2.12 4.32 -3.70
CA PHE A 89 -2.06 4.93 -5.04
C PHE A 89 -1.16 4.13 -5.99
N VAL A 90 -1.24 4.49 -7.28
CA VAL A 90 -0.33 4.08 -8.34
C VAL A 90 0.56 5.28 -8.63
#